data_AF-A0A661XFD5-F1
#
_entry.id   AF-A0A661XFD5-F1
#
_cell.length_a   1.000
_cell.length_b   1.000
_cell.length_c   1.000
_cell.angle_alpha   90.00
_cell.angle_beta   90.00
_cell.angle_gamma   90.00
#
_symmetry.space_group_name_H-M   'P 1'
#
loop_
_entity.id
_entity.type
_entity.pdbx_description
1 polymer ?
#
loop_
_entity_poly.entity_id
_entity_poly.type
_entity_poly.pdbx_seq_one_letter_code
_entity_poly.pdbx_strand_id
1 'polypeptide(L)'
;MIYLFIFLILNAQISKIVEEAAKSYVRGEYNLTYKLLRDYLEKNPEDEKAKKMFVRTCIRLAKEHLNKGEDEKAHEYASLAYKYDPDDPKVENLYLATRKLSKERVEKKEIKERKIEIPRLKPLKISPVEKKKIRKERERVKEIVKVVPKVKVERIIEEKKVKVIPLWVYISIILNLLLIVSILFYSKLKKAKKKSVDKKFYKNLITNKLLLAKVLKEKKDFIKKKIPSNKIEDLLALLELPEKIPEDIRIKWKEKGGYLPDFDPIPRLISEKLEIFDLYLDNPNKIVGILKKYLDYPHNRVRATACKILAKYRLQDALRVLKKMAKDEDRWMRISAIWALENIGGKEVEALLEELKNDPDYLVSEKAEEALKRLRKNE
;
A
#
# COMPACT_ATOMS: atom_id res chain seq x y z
N MET A 1 41.73 37.68 -19.02
CA MET A 1 40.66 37.89 -20.02
C MET A 1 40.32 36.61 -20.79
N ILE A 2 41.27 35.97 -21.49
CA ILE A 2 41.01 34.74 -22.27
C ILE A 2 40.49 33.57 -21.41
N TYR A 3 41.09 33.32 -20.24
CA TYR A 3 40.63 32.28 -19.30
C TYR A 3 39.22 32.54 -18.75
N LEU A 4 38.87 33.80 -18.49
CA LEU A 4 37.55 34.18 -17.99
C LEU A 4 36.48 33.98 -19.07
N PHE A 5 36.82 34.27 -20.32
CA PHE A 5 35.95 34.10 -21.49
C PHE A 5 35.75 32.62 -21.83
N ILE A 6 36.82 31.81 -21.78
CA ILE A 6 36.74 30.35 -21.93
C ILE A 6 35.90 29.73 -20.81
N PHE A 7 36.09 30.17 -19.56
CA PHE A 7 35.30 29.72 -18.41
C PHE A 7 33.81 30.08 -18.53
N LEU A 8 33.49 31.29 -19.02
CA LEU A 8 32.10 31.71 -19.27
C LEU A 8 31.44 30.92 -20.41
N ILE A 9 32.18 30.64 -21.49
CA ILE A 9 31.68 29.84 -22.62
C ILE A 9 31.45 28.38 -22.19
N LEU A 10 32.40 27.80 -21.44
CA LEU A 10 32.25 26.46 -20.87
C LEU A 10 31.03 26.40 -19.95
N ASN A 11 30.88 27.35 -19.00
CA ASN A 11 29.71 27.38 -18.11
C ASN A 11 28.38 27.56 -18.84
N ALA A 12 28.34 28.33 -19.92
CA ALA A 12 27.13 28.51 -20.74
C ALA A 12 26.79 27.24 -21.56
N GLN A 13 27.79 26.49 -22.04
CA GLN A 13 27.55 25.21 -22.70
C GLN A 13 27.14 24.12 -21.71
N ILE A 14 27.75 24.11 -20.52
CA ILE A 14 27.45 23.23 -19.39
C ILE A 14 25.99 23.40 -18.94
N SER A 15 25.51 24.64 -18.78
CA SER A 15 24.11 24.90 -18.41
C SER A 15 23.12 24.39 -19.45
N LYS A 16 23.47 24.47 -20.75
CA LYS A 16 22.61 24.08 -21.86
C LYS A 16 22.39 22.56 -21.92
N ILE A 17 23.39 21.75 -21.58
CA ILE A 17 23.27 20.28 -21.56
C ILE A 17 22.34 19.82 -20.42
N VAL A 18 22.51 20.39 -19.22
CA VAL A 18 21.64 20.08 -18.07
C VAL A 18 20.21 20.56 -18.32
N GLU A 19 20.04 21.68 -19.01
CA GLU A 19 18.72 22.18 -19.41
C GLU A 19 18.04 21.29 -20.46
N GLU A 20 18.78 20.79 -21.45
CA GLU A 20 18.24 19.86 -22.45
C GLU A 20 17.89 18.51 -21.81
N ALA A 21 18.73 18.01 -20.90
CA ALA A 21 18.42 16.84 -20.09
C ALA A 21 17.13 17.04 -19.28
N ALA A 22 16.93 18.21 -18.69
CA ALA A 22 15.69 18.54 -17.97
C ALA A 22 14.48 18.55 -18.90
N LYS A 23 14.60 19.10 -20.12
CA LYS A 23 13.53 19.10 -21.13
C LYS A 23 13.17 17.68 -21.57
N SER A 24 14.17 16.84 -21.88
CA SER A 24 13.95 15.44 -22.23
C SER A 24 13.32 14.64 -21.08
N TYR A 25 13.69 14.92 -19.84
CA TYR A 25 13.09 14.29 -18.66
C TYR A 25 11.59 14.61 -18.57
N VAL A 26 11.21 15.87 -18.79
CA VAL A 26 9.81 16.32 -18.80
C VAL A 26 9.01 15.69 -19.94
N ARG A 27 9.64 15.45 -21.10
CA ARG A 27 9.02 14.74 -22.23
C ARG A 27 8.87 13.22 -22.00
N GLY A 28 9.44 12.69 -20.91
CA GLY A 28 9.45 11.25 -20.61
C GLY A 28 10.52 10.47 -21.37
N GLU A 29 11.48 11.15 -22.00
CA GLU A 29 12.59 10.54 -22.74
C GLU A 29 13.74 10.19 -21.77
N TYR A 30 13.48 9.28 -20.83
CA TYR A 30 14.42 8.99 -19.74
C TYR A 30 15.74 8.37 -20.19
N ASN A 31 15.74 7.58 -21.28
CA ASN A 31 16.98 7.03 -21.87
C ASN A 31 17.88 8.14 -22.43
N LEU A 32 17.29 9.12 -23.10
CA LEU A 32 18.03 10.26 -23.64
C LEU A 32 18.56 11.13 -22.50
N THR A 33 17.73 11.38 -21.49
CA THR A 33 18.11 12.11 -20.28
C THR A 33 19.29 11.44 -19.57
N TYR A 34 19.23 10.11 -19.41
CA TYR A 34 20.30 9.33 -18.79
C TYR A 34 21.61 9.47 -19.54
N LYS A 35 21.58 9.37 -20.87
CA LYS A 35 22.78 9.51 -21.71
C LYS A 35 23.39 10.90 -21.58
N LEU A 36 22.58 11.95 -21.69
CA LEU A 36 23.04 13.33 -21.58
C LEU A 36 23.67 13.62 -20.21
N LEU A 37 23.04 13.16 -19.13
CA LEU A 37 23.54 13.38 -17.77
C LEU A 37 24.75 12.50 -17.44
N ARG A 38 24.83 11.28 -17.96
CA ARG A 38 26.00 10.40 -17.80
C ARG A 38 27.24 11.03 -18.41
N ASP A 39 27.16 11.40 -19.69
CA ASP A 39 28.28 12.01 -20.42
C ASP A 39 28.70 13.35 -19.80
N TYR A 40 27.74 14.07 -19.21
CA TYR A 40 27.98 15.33 -18.50
C TYR A 40 28.68 15.14 -17.15
N LEU A 41 28.19 14.21 -16.33
CA LEU A 41 28.73 13.96 -14.98
C LEU A 41 30.11 13.29 -15.02
N GLU A 42 30.44 12.55 -16.09
CA GLU A 42 31.81 12.07 -16.32
C GLU A 42 32.83 13.22 -16.43
N LYS A 43 32.39 14.39 -16.93
CA LYS A 43 33.23 15.59 -17.06
C LYS A 43 33.09 16.56 -15.88
N ASN A 44 31.95 16.53 -15.19
CA ASN A 44 31.60 17.48 -14.13
C ASN A 44 31.07 16.75 -12.89
N PRO A 45 31.91 15.99 -12.17
CA PRO A 45 31.48 15.17 -11.05
C PRO A 45 31.06 15.97 -9.81
N GLU A 46 31.25 17.30 -9.77
CA GLU A 46 30.89 18.15 -8.62
C GLU A 46 29.49 18.80 -8.74
N ASP A 47 28.81 18.66 -9.87
CA ASP A 47 27.50 19.30 -10.08
C ASP A 47 26.38 18.53 -9.36
N GLU A 48 26.07 18.99 -8.15
CA GLU A 48 25.00 18.44 -7.30
C GLU A 48 23.61 18.44 -7.95
N LYS A 49 23.32 19.43 -8.80
CA LYS A 49 22.02 19.51 -9.47
C LYS A 49 21.91 18.42 -10.54
N ALA A 50 22.97 18.23 -11.31
CA ALA A 50 23.05 17.16 -12.30
C ALA A 50 23.08 15.77 -11.63
N LYS A 51 23.79 15.59 -10.50
CA LYS A 51 23.77 14.33 -9.72
C LYS A 51 22.36 13.97 -9.29
N LYS A 52 21.64 14.90 -8.67
CA LYS A 52 20.25 14.68 -8.23
C LYS A 52 19.34 14.33 -9.40
N MET A 53 19.50 14.99 -10.54
CA MET A 53 18.71 14.68 -11.74
C MET A 53 19.08 13.30 -12.33
N PHE A 54 20.35 12.93 -12.30
CA PHE A 54 20.86 11.64 -12.77
C PHE A 54 20.33 10.48 -11.91
N VAL A 55 20.43 10.60 -10.58
CA VAL A 55 19.86 9.65 -9.61
C VAL A 55 18.36 9.46 -9.87
N ARG A 56 17.61 10.55 -10.04
CA ARG A 56 16.16 10.50 -10.37
C ARG A 56 15.89 9.74 -11.67
N THR A 57 16.69 9.99 -12.71
CA THR A 57 16.57 9.32 -14.01
C THR A 57 16.87 7.82 -13.89
N CYS A 58 17.93 7.45 -13.17
CA CYS A 58 18.27 6.06 -12.88
C CYS A 58 17.16 5.33 -12.10
N ILE A 59 16.56 5.96 -11.09
CA ILE A 59 15.41 5.37 -10.35
C ILE A 59 14.23 5.11 -11.29
N ARG A 60 13.92 6.05 -12.19
CA ARG A 60 12.81 5.91 -13.14
C ARG A 60 13.08 4.75 -14.11
N LEU A 61 14.27 4.69 -14.70
CA LEU A 61 14.67 3.60 -15.59
C LEU A 61 14.69 2.24 -14.89
N ALA A 62 15.20 2.18 -13.65
CA ALA A 62 15.17 0.95 -12.85
C ALA A 62 13.75 0.41 -12.67
N LYS A 63 12.79 1.30 -12.33
CA LYS A 63 11.38 0.93 -12.18
C LYS A 63 10.73 0.51 -13.50
N GLU A 64 11.06 1.16 -14.62
CA GLU A 64 10.56 0.75 -15.93
C GLU A 64 11.06 -0.65 -16.32
N HIS A 65 12.33 -0.96 -16.07
CA HIS A 65 12.89 -2.28 -16.34
C HIS A 65 12.33 -3.37 -15.41
N LEU A 66 12.05 -3.05 -14.14
CA LEU A 66 11.31 -3.96 -13.24
C LEU A 66 9.92 -4.30 -13.79
N ASN A 67 9.18 -3.30 -14.30
CA ASN A 67 7.86 -3.52 -14.88
C ASN A 67 7.91 -4.40 -16.14
N LYS A 68 9.03 -4.38 -16.88
CA LYS A 68 9.27 -5.24 -18.05
C LYS A 68 9.81 -6.63 -17.67
N GLY A 69 10.11 -6.87 -16.39
CA GLY A 69 10.74 -8.10 -15.91
C GLY A 69 12.22 -8.24 -16.28
N GLU A 70 12.88 -7.13 -16.61
CA GLU A 70 14.31 -7.02 -16.96
C GLU A 70 15.14 -6.73 -15.69
N ASP A 71 15.20 -7.68 -14.77
CA ASP A 71 15.74 -7.48 -13.42
C ASP A 71 17.23 -7.09 -13.39
N GLU A 72 18.03 -7.57 -14.35
CA GLU A 72 19.46 -7.24 -14.45
C GLU A 72 19.69 -5.77 -14.79
N LYS A 73 18.99 -5.24 -15.80
CA LYS A 73 19.05 -3.82 -16.16
C LYS A 73 18.46 -2.95 -15.06
N ALA A 74 17.39 -3.42 -14.41
CA ALA A 74 16.85 -2.72 -13.25
C ALA A 74 17.88 -2.59 -12.11
N HIS A 75 18.62 -3.67 -11.85
CA HIS A 75 19.70 -3.65 -10.86
C HIS A 75 20.85 -2.73 -11.26
N GLU A 76 21.23 -2.72 -12.54
CA GLU A 76 22.26 -1.81 -13.07
C GLU A 76 21.92 -0.35 -12.78
N TYR A 77 20.71 0.11 -13.16
CA TYR A 77 20.29 1.48 -12.89
C TYR A 77 20.13 1.78 -11.40
N ALA A 78 19.64 0.82 -10.61
CA ALA A 78 19.55 0.98 -9.16
C ALA A 78 20.93 1.10 -8.49
N SER A 79 21.92 0.36 -8.98
CA SER A 79 23.31 0.43 -8.50
C SER A 79 23.97 1.77 -8.84
N LEU A 80 23.68 2.30 -10.03
CA LEU A 80 24.15 3.63 -10.43
C LEU A 80 23.52 4.71 -9.55
N ALA A 81 22.21 4.65 -9.29
CA ALA A 81 21.58 5.58 -8.35
C ALA A 81 22.23 5.52 -6.96
N TYR A 82 22.47 4.31 -6.44
CA TYR A 82 23.09 4.10 -5.12
C TYR A 82 24.52 4.62 -5.04
N LYS A 83 25.28 4.58 -6.13
CA LYS A 83 26.64 5.14 -6.18
C LYS A 83 26.65 6.66 -5.96
N TYR A 84 25.65 7.38 -6.46
CA TYR A 84 25.61 8.84 -6.41
C TYR A 84 24.85 9.39 -5.20
N ASP A 85 23.94 8.60 -4.61
CA ASP A 85 23.16 8.99 -3.43
C ASP A 85 22.84 7.76 -2.55
N PRO A 86 23.83 7.25 -1.80
CA PRO A 86 23.66 6.07 -0.95
C PRO A 86 22.83 6.35 0.31
N ASP A 87 22.77 7.61 0.74
CA ASP A 87 22.09 8.02 1.97
C ASP A 87 20.57 8.18 1.78
N ASP A 88 20.06 8.27 0.53
CA ASP A 88 18.63 8.26 0.26
C ASP A 88 18.04 6.85 0.50
N PRO A 89 17.14 6.68 1.51
CA PRO A 89 16.53 5.39 1.79
C PRO A 89 15.76 4.80 0.61
N LYS A 90 15.26 5.62 -0.33
CA LYS A 90 14.57 5.15 -1.53
C LYS A 90 15.54 4.48 -2.49
N VAL A 91 16.74 5.03 -2.63
CA VAL A 91 17.80 4.50 -3.48
C VAL A 91 18.34 3.21 -2.88
N GLU A 92 18.62 3.21 -1.58
CA GLU A 92 19.08 2.03 -0.85
C GLU A 92 18.08 0.87 -0.95
N ASN A 93 16.80 1.12 -0.66
CA ASN A 93 15.76 0.08 -0.73
C ASN A 93 15.59 -0.48 -2.15
N LEU A 94 15.66 0.38 -3.18
CA LEU A 94 15.57 -0.03 -4.58
C LEU A 94 16.78 -0.90 -4.99
N TYR A 95 17.98 -0.53 -4.56
CA TYR A 95 19.20 -1.30 -4.76
C TYR A 95 19.13 -2.67 -4.10
N LEU A 96 18.74 -2.73 -2.81
CA LEU A 96 18.62 -3.98 -2.07
C LEU A 96 17.55 -4.91 -2.65
N ALA A 97 16.42 -4.36 -3.10
CA ALA A 97 15.34 -5.14 -3.71
C ALA A 97 15.77 -5.76 -5.04
N THR A 98 16.39 -4.97 -5.92
CA THR A 98 16.86 -5.45 -7.24
C THR A 98 18.00 -6.47 -7.10
N ARG A 99 18.87 -6.34 -6.09
CA ARG A 99 19.96 -7.28 -5.79
C ARG A 99 19.47 -8.67 -5.36
N LYS A 100 18.37 -8.74 -4.62
CA LYS A 100 17.76 -10.03 -4.20
C LYS A 100 17.12 -10.75 -5.39
N LEU A 101 16.39 -9.99 -6.22
CA LEU A 101 15.72 -10.50 -7.41
C LEU A 101 16.71 -11.08 -8.44
N SER A 102 17.83 -10.40 -8.67
CA SER A 102 18.87 -10.90 -9.58
C SER A 102 19.50 -12.21 -9.09
N LYS A 103 19.82 -12.33 -7.79
CA LYS A 103 20.39 -13.55 -7.19
C LYS A 103 19.45 -14.77 -7.27
N GLU A 104 18.19 -14.63 -6.85
CA GLU A 104 17.23 -15.74 -6.87
C GLU A 104 16.95 -16.28 -8.29
N ARG A 105 17.02 -15.41 -9.30
CA ARG A 105 16.74 -15.78 -10.69
C ARG A 105 17.95 -16.45 -11.35
N VAL A 106 19.17 -16.03 -11.02
CA VAL A 106 20.42 -16.72 -11.42
C VAL A 106 20.46 -18.12 -10.83
N GLU A 107 20.18 -18.29 -9.54
CA GLU A 107 20.11 -19.61 -8.90
C GLU A 107 19.07 -20.52 -9.57
N LYS A 108 17.88 -20.01 -9.90
CA LYS A 108 16.85 -20.78 -10.63
C LYS A 108 17.26 -21.15 -12.05
N LYS A 109 18.07 -20.33 -12.73
CA LYS A 109 18.58 -20.59 -14.09
C LYS A 109 19.66 -21.67 -14.06
N GLU A 110 20.60 -21.58 -13.12
CA GLU A 110 21.64 -22.58 -12.89
C GLU A 110 21.05 -23.94 -12.49
N ILE A 111 20.00 -23.97 -11.66
CA ILE A 111 19.28 -25.20 -11.29
C ILE A 111 18.55 -25.81 -12.51
N LYS A 112 18.07 -25.00 -13.44
CA LYS A 112 17.43 -25.49 -14.69
C LYS A 112 18.44 -26.04 -15.69
N GLU A 113 19.63 -25.46 -15.76
CA GLU A 113 20.70 -25.89 -16.66
C GLU A 113 21.45 -27.13 -16.12
N ARG A 114 21.54 -27.27 -14.80
CA ARG A 114 21.90 -28.53 -14.14
C ARG A 114 20.73 -29.51 -14.19
N LYS A 115 20.48 -30.11 -15.37
CA LYS A 115 19.73 -31.37 -15.43
C LYS A 115 20.48 -32.41 -14.58
N ILE A 116 20.04 -32.63 -13.35
CA ILE A 116 20.57 -33.69 -12.49
C ILE A 116 20.12 -35.03 -13.09
N GLU A 117 21.02 -35.68 -13.84
CA GLU A 117 20.86 -37.10 -14.16
C GLU A 117 21.01 -37.90 -12.85
N ILE A 118 19.88 -38.41 -12.34
CA ILE A 118 19.90 -39.34 -11.21
C ILE A 118 20.51 -40.66 -11.72
N PRO A 119 21.68 -41.11 -11.22
CA PRO A 119 22.26 -42.37 -11.68
C PRO A 119 21.36 -43.52 -11.24
N ARG A 120 20.90 -44.34 -12.20
CA ARG A 120 20.21 -45.59 -11.88
C ARG A 120 21.20 -46.54 -11.20
N LEU A 121 21.05 -46.73 -9.90
CA LEU A 121 21.81 -47.74 -9.14
C LEU A 121 21.56 -49.12 -9.74
N LYS A 122 22.62 -49.77 -10.23
CA LYS A 122 22.54 -51.16 -10.70
C LYS A 122 22.26 -52.07 -9.50
N PRO A 123 21.33 -53.04 -9.61
CA PRO A 123 21.06 -53.97 -8.52
C PRO A 123 22.33 -54.78 -8.21
N LEU A 124 22.67 -54.87 -6.92
CA LEU A 124 23.80 -55.63 -6.41
C LEU A 124 23.71 -57.10 -6.85
N LYS A 125 24.72 -57.56 -7.59
CA LYS A 125 24.88 -58.97 -7.96
C LYS A 125 25.39 -59.75 -6.75
N ILE A 126 24.47 -60.24 -5.93
CA ILE A 126 24.78 -61.14 -4.81
C ILE A 126 25.22 -62.49 -5.37
N SER A 127 26.40 -62.98 -4.95
CA SER A 127 26.93 -64.26 -5.43
C SER A 127 26.04 -65.45 -4.98
N PRO A 128 26.04 -66.58 -5.72
CA PRO A 128 25.29 -67.78 -5.33
C PRO A 128 25.69 -68.29 -3.94
N VAL A 129 26.93 -68.05 -3.51
CA VAL A 129 27.48 -68.45 -2.22
C VAL A 129 26.86 -67.63 -1.09
N GLU A 130 26.73 -66.31 -1.24
CA GLU A 130 26.10 -65.44 -0.24
C GLU A 130 24.61 -65.71 -0.09
N LYS A 131 23.89 -65.98 -1.20
CA LYS A 131 22.47 -66.40 -1.14
C LYS A 131 22.29 -67.69 -0.33
N LYS A 132 23.23 -68.63 -0.46
CA LYS A 132 23.20 -69.91 0.29
C LYS A 132 23.47 -69.69 1.78
N LYS A 133 24.38 -68.76 2.13
CA LYS A 133 24.66 -68.35 3.51
C LYS A 133 23.43 -67.69 4.16
N ILE A 134 22.82 -66.72 3.49
CA ILE A 134 21.60 -66.03 3.95
C ILE A 134 20.44 -67.01 4.14
N ARG A 135 20.30 -68.01 3.25
CA ARG A 135 19.26 -69.05 3.38
C ARG A 135 19.49 -69.95 4.60
N LYS A 136 20.73 -70.38 4.85
CA LYS A 136 21.08 -71.19 6.04
C LYS A 136 20.87 -70.41 7.35
N GLU A 137 21.22 -69.13 7.38
CA GLU A 137 20.98 -68.26 8.54
C GLU A 137 19.47 -68.15 8.84
N ARG A 138 18.65 -67.97 7.80
CA ARG A 138 17.18 -67.90 7.94
C ARG A 138 16.56 -69.21 8.43
N GLU A 139 17.10 -70.35 8.03
CA GLU A 139 16.64 -71.67 8.50
C GLU A 139 17.04 -71.90 9.96
N ARG A 140 18.25 -71.52 10.38
CA ARG A 140 18.67 -71.54 11.79
C ARG A 140 17.81 -70.66 12.69
N VAL A 141 17.49 -69.44 12.25
CA VAL A 141 16.58 -68.55 13.00
C VAL A 141 15.18 -69.17 13.13
N LYS A 142 14.68 -69.85 12.10
CA LYS A 142 13.38 -70.55 12.17
C LYS A 142 13.39 -71.75 13.12
N GLU A 143 14.50 -72.45 13.25
CA GLU A 143 14.65 -73.54 14.23
C GLU A 143 14.75 -73.00 15.66
N ILE A 144 15.52 -71.93 15.89
CA ILE A 144 15.61 -71.29 17.22
C ILE A 144 14.24 -70.80 17.69
N VAL A 145 13.43 -70.23 16.78
CA VAL A 145 12.06 -69.77 17.09
C VAL A 145 11.10 -70.93 17.43
N LYS A 146 11.34 -72.16 16.94
CA LYS A 146 10.51 -73.33 17.27
C LYS A 146 10.77 -73.90 18.68
N VAL A 147 11.93 -73.63 19.28
CA VAL A 147 12.36 -74.24 20.56
C VAL A 147 12.08 -73.34 21.77
N VAL A 148 11.51 -72.15 21.58
CA VAL A 148 11.08 -71.31 22.72
C VAL A 148 9.88 -72.00 23.42
N PRO A 149 9.98 -72.40 24.69
CA PRO A 149 8.86 -73.00 25.40
C PRO A 149 7.73 -71.96 25.47
N LYS A 150 6.52 -72.34 25.04
CA LYS A 150 5.29 -71.58 25.34
C LYS A 150 5.09 -71.58 26.87
N VAL A 151 5.71 -70.63 27.56
CA VAL A 151 5.39 -70.33 28.95
C VAL A 151 3.94 -69.84 28.97
N LYS A 152 3.09 -70.54 29.71
CA LYS A 152 1.66 -70.25 29.90
C LYS A 152 1.45 -68.79 30.28
N VAL A 153 0.99 -67.99 29.32
CA VAL A 153 0.58 -66.59 29.52
C VAL A 153 -0.81 -66.50 30.21
N GLU A 154 -1.51 -67.62 30.37
CA GLU A 154 -2.88 -67.65 30.91
C GLU A 154 -2.98 -67.26 32.39
N ARG A 155 -1.94 -67.43 33.22
CA ARG A 155 -2.02 -67.09 34.66
C ARG A 155 -1.81 -65.62 35.01
N ILE A 156 -1.29 -64.79 34.11
CA ILE A 156 -1.06 -63.36 34.38
C ILE A 156 -2.29 -62.51 33.98
N ILE A 157 -3.24 -63.10 33.24
CA ILE A 157 -4.41 -62.37 32.72
C ILE A 157 -5.58 -62.38 33.74
N GLU A 158 -5.64 -63.31 34.69
CA GLU A 158 -6.73 -63.36 35.68
C GLU A 158 -6.60 -62.35 36.84
N GLU A 159 -5.39 -61.90 37.19
CA GLU A 159 -5.19 -61.00 38.34
C GLU A 159 -5.21 -59.50 38.01
N LYS A 160 -5.35 -59.13 36.73
CA LYS A 160 -5.59 -57.74 36.33
C LYS A 160 -6.90 -57.63 35.59
N LYS A 161 -8.01 -57.62 36.34
CA LYS A 161 -9.29 -57.02 35.90
C LYS A 161 -9.10 -55.51 35.67
N VAL A 162 -8.32 -55.14 34.66
CA VAL A 162 -8.44 -53.82 34.04
C VAL A 162 -9.81 -53.84 33.39
N LYS A 163 -10.76 -53.07 33.91
CA LYS A 163 -12.08 -52.89 33.30
C LYS A 163 -11.85 -52.38 31.88
N VAL A 164 -11.90 -53.28 30.90
CA VAL A 164 -11.77 -52.92 29.48
C VAL A 164 -13.00 -52.09 29.16
N ILE A 165 -12.80 -50.79 28.97
CA ILE A 165 -13.88 -49.87 28.61
C ILE A 165 -14.43 -50.34 27.26
N PRO A 166 -15.72 -50.66 27.16
CA PRO A 166 -16.26 -51.24 25.94
C PRO A 166 -16.22 -50.22 24.80
N LEU A 167 -15.96 -50.70 23.58
CA LEU A 167 -15.69 -49.88 22.40
C LEU A 167 -16.78 -48.83 22.12
N TRP A 168 -18.03 -49.12 22.45
CA TRP A 168 -19.16 -48.20 22.27
C TRP A 168 -19.03 -46.91 23.10
N VAL A 169 -18.31 -46.94 24.23
CA VAL A 169 -18.05 -45.73 25.04
C VAL A 169 -17.11 -44.80 24.28
N TYR A 170 -16.04 -45.33 23.67
CA TYR A 170 -15.13 -44.53 22.83
C TYR A 170 -15.85 -43.97 21.60
N ILE A 171 -16.70 -44.78 20.95
CA ILE A 171 -17.53 -44.34 19.82
C ILE A 171 -18.51 -43.22 20.25
N SER A 172 -19.12 -43.35 21.43
CA SER A 172 -20.01 -42.34 22.00
C SER A 172 -19.28 -41.02 22.31
N ILE A 173 -18.06 -41.09 22.86
CA ILE A 173 -17.21 -39.93 23.11
C ILE A 173 -16.86 -39.22 21.79
N ILE A 174 -16.48 -39.98 20.76
CA ILE A 174 -16.14 -39.43 19.43
C ILE A 174 -17.37 -38.78 18.78
N LEU A 175 -18.54 -39.42 18.84
CA LEU A 175 -19.79 -38.85 18.31
C LEU A 175 -20.19 -37.55 19.02
N ASN A 176 -20.05 -37.49 20.35
CA ASN A 176 -20.30 -36.27 21.11
C ASN A 176 -19.31 -35.16 20.78
N LEU A 177 -18.02 -35.49 20.60
CA LEU A 177 -17.02 -34.53 20.13
C LEU A 177 -17.37 -33.98 18.74
N LEU A 178 -17.78 -34.84 17.81
CA LEU A 178 -18.22 -34.42 16.47
C LEU A 178 -19.47 -33.53 16.53
N LEU A 179 -20.42 -33.82 17.41
CA LEU A 179 -21.61 -33.01 17.63
C LEU A 179 -21.23 -31.61 18.14
N ILE A 180 -20.35 -31.53 19.14
CA ILE A 180 -19.84 -30.26 19.69
C ILE A 180 -19.12 -29.45 18.61
N VAL A 181 -18.25 -30.08 17.82
CA VAL A 181 -17.55 -29.44 16.70
C VAL A 181 -18.54 -28.94 15.64
N SER A 182 -19.57 -29.72 15.33
CA SER A 182 -20.64 -29.34 14.39
C SER A 182 -21.44 -28.13 14.88
N ILE A 183 -21.80 -28.09 16.17
CA ILE A 183 -22.50 -26.95 16.79
C ILE A 183 -21.63 -25.69 16.76
N LEU A 184 -20.34 -25.81 17.12
CA LEU A 184 -19.39 -24.70 17.06
C LEU A 184 -19.24 -24.20 15.62
N PHE A 185 -19.13 -25.10 14.64
CA PHE A 185 -19.04 -24.76 13.23
C PHE A 185 -20.32 -24.08 12.72
N TYR A 186 -21.50 -24.59 13.05
CA TYR A 186 -22.78 -23.99 12.70
C TYR A 186 -22.94 -22.59 13.31
N SER A 187 -22.55 -22.39 14.57
CA SER A 187 -22.59 -21.08 15.23
C SER A 187 -21.66 -20.07 14.53
N LYS A 188 -20.48 -20.52 14.06
CA LYS A 188 -19.52 -19.71 13.30
C LYS A 188 -20.10 -19.34 11.93
N LEU A 189 -20.74 -20.28 11.24
CA LEU A 189 -21.43 -20.02 9.97
C LEU A 189 -22.59 -19.03 10.12
N LYS A 190 -23.42 -19.16 11.17
CA LYS A 190 -24.52 -18.25 11.45
C LYS A 190 -24.02 -16.83 11.73
N LYS A 191 -22.97 -16.69 12.55
CA LYS A 191 -22.29 -15.39 12.80
C LYS A 191 -21.69 -14.80 11.51
N ALA A 192 -21.06 -15.62 10.67
CA ALA A 192 -20.52 -15.19 9.39
C ALA A 192 -21.60 -14.70 8.42
N LYS A 193 -22.74 -15.40 8.33
CA LYS A 193 -23.91 -14.97 7.54
C LYS A 193 -24.52 -13.67 8.08
N LYS A 194 -24.66 -13.52 9.39
CA LYS A 194 -25.14 -12.26 9.98
C LYS A 194 -24.21 -11.09 9.65
N LYS A 195 -22.90 -11.28 9.86
CA LYS A 195 -21.87 -10.28 9.52
C LYS A 195 -21.88 -9.89 8.04
N SER A 196 -22.12 -10.85 7.13
CA SER A 196 -22.20 -10.56 5.69
C SER A 196 -23.48 -9.79 5.29
N VAL A 197 -24.62 -10.10 5.92
CA VAL A 197 -25.88 -9.34 5.75
C VAL A 197 -25.70 -7.91 6.27
N ASP A 198 -25.14 -7.74 7.46
CA ASP A 198 -24.87 -6.43 8.06
C ASP A 198 -23.93 -5.61 7.15
N LYS A 199 -22.86 -6.23 6.64
CA LYS A 199 -21.92 -5.56 5.72
C LYS A 199 -22.60 -5.11 4.42
N LYS A 200 -23.49 -5.92 3.84
CA LYS A 200 -24.25 -5.54 2.63
C LYS A 200 -25.20 -4.38 2.93
N PHE A 201 -25.87 -4.41 4.09
CA PHE A 201 -26.75 -3.32 4.54
C PHE A 201 -25.99 -1.99 4.66
N TYR A 202 -24.89 -1.96 5.44
CA TYR A 202 -24.12 -0.73 5.62
C TYR A 202 -23.47 -0.24 4.32
N LYS A 203 -23.01 -1.16 3.45
CA LYS A 203 -22.51 -0.79 2.11
C LYS A 203 -23.58 -0.05 1.30
N ASN A 204 -24.81 -0.58 1.27
CA ASN A 204 -25.92 0.07 0.56
C ASN A 204 -26.31 1.39 1.21
N LEU A 205 -26.38 1.44 2.54
CA LEU A 205 -26.68 2.66 3.30
C LEU A 205 -25.71 3.79 2.96
N ILE A 206 -24.40 3.51 3.04
CA ILE A 206 -23.36 4.51 2.75
C ILE A 206 -23.38 4.91 1.27
N THR A 207 -23.59 3.95 0.37
CA THR A 207 -23.72 4.23 -1.08
C THR A 207 -24.89 5.17 -1.37
N ASN A 208 -26.05 4.93 -0.75
CA ASN A 208 -27.23 5.77 -0.91
C ASN A 208 -27.01 7.17 -0.33
N LYS A 209 -26.35 7.29 0.82
CA LYS A 209 -25.99 8.59 1.41
C LYS A 209 -24.99 9.36 0.54
N LEU A 210 -24.01 8.70 -0.05
CA LEU A 210 -23.07 9.32 -1.00
C LEU A 210 -23.78 9.76 -2.29
N LEU A 211 -24.73 8.97 -2.80
CA LEU A 211 -25.55 9.36 -3.94
C LEU A 211 -26.43 10.56 -3.61
N LEU A 212 -27.07 10.57 -2.45
CA LEU A 212 -27.84 11.71 -1.96
C LEU A 212 -26.96 12.95 -1.87
N ALA A 213 -25.79 12.86 -1.23
CA ALA A 213 -24.83 13.95 -1.13
C ALA A 213 -24.45 14.52 -2.50
N LYS A 214 -24.18 13.64 -3.47
CA LYS A 214 -23.90 14.04 -4.86
C LYS A 214 -25.07 14.80 -5.49
N VAL A 215 -26.30 14.30 -5.36
CA VAL A 215 -27.51 14.96 -5.88
C VAL A 215 -27.71 16.34 -5.24
N LEU A 216 -27.48 16.45 -3.92
CA LEU A 216 -27.57 17.74 -3.21
C LEU A 216 -26.58 18.76 -3.77
N LYS A 217 -25.34 18.35 -4.05
CA LYS A 217 -24.34 19.25 -4.66
C LYS A 217 -24.69 19.62 -6.11
N GLU A 218 -25.06 18.66 -6.94
CA GLU A 218 -25.34 18.87 -8.37
C GLU A 218 -26.63 19.66 -8.62
N LYS A 219 -27.64 19.53 -7.76
CA LYS A 219 -28.95 20.18 -7.92
C LYS A 219 -29.17 21.30 -6.90
N LYS A 220 -28.10 21.90 -6.36
CA LYS A 220 -28.16 22.88 -5.26
C LYS A 220 -29.17 24.00 -5.50
N ASP A 221 -29.18 24.60 -6.69
CA ASP A 221 -30.02 25.77 -7.01
C ASP A 221 -31.49 25.40 -7.09
N PHE A 222 -31.79 24.24 -7.69
CA PHE A 222 -33.15 23.69 -7.74
C PHE A 222 -33.66 23.38 -6.32
N ILE A 223 -32.81 22.78 -5.48
CA ILE A 223 -33.16 22.38 -4.12
C ILE A 223 -33.41 23.62 -3.26
N LYS A 224 -32.53 24.63 -3.29
CA LYS A 224 -32.73 25.89 -2.56
C LYS A 224 -34.02 26.60 -2.96
N LYS A 225 -34.46 26.48 -4.22
CA LYS A 225 -35.71 27.06 -4.71
C LYS A 225 -36.96 26.28 -4.27
N LYS A 226 -36.88 24.95 -4.18
CA LYS A 226 -38.04 24.07 -3.93
C LYS A 226 -38.22 23.68 -2.46
N ILE A 227 -37.12 23.62 -1.69
CA ILE A 227 -37.14 23.19 -0.30
C ILE A 227 -37.09 24.43 0.60
N PRO A 228 -38.07 24.61 1.50
CA PRO A 228 -38.05 25.65 2.52
C PRO A 228 -36.80 25.57 3.41
N SER A 229 -36.25 26.73 3.82
CA SER A 229 -35.03 26.82 4.64
C SER A 229 -35.12 26.04 5.96
N ASN A 230 -36.30 25.99 6.58
CA ASN A 230 -36.54 25.23 7.80
C ASN A 230 -36.47 23.70 7.63
N LYS A 231 -36.56 23.17 6.40
CA LYS A 231 -36.44 21.73 6.10
C LYS A 231 -35.02 21.32 5.67
N ILE A 232 -34.12 22.29 5.51
CA ILE A 232 -32.73 22.01 5.15
C ILE A 232 -32.07 21.17 6.25
N GLU A 233 -32.34 21.45 7.52
CA GLU A 233 -31.75 20.70 8.63
C GLU A 233 -32.21 19.23 8.64
N ASP A 234 -33.47 18.96 8.30
CA ASP A 234 -33.98 17.59 8.15
C ASP A 234 -33.28 16.85 7.01
N LEU A 235 -33.07 17.54 5.88
CA LEU A 235 -32.35 17.00 4.72
C LEU A 235 -30.89 16.68 5.07
N LEU A 236 -30.26 17.54 5.87
CA LEU A 236 -28.91 17.34 6.38
C LEU A 236 -28.83 16.18 7.37
N ALA A 237 -29.87 15.96 8.17
CA ALA A 237 -29.96 14.82 9.08
C ALA A 237 -29.96 13.47 8.33
N LEU A 238 -30.46 13.42 7.10
CA LEU A 238 -30.39 12.21 6.26
C LEU A 238 -28.95 11.80 5.90
N LEU A 239 -27.97 12.68 6.03
CA LEU A 239 -26.55 12.38 5.83
C LEU A 239 -25.85 11.89 7.09
N GLU A 240 -26.53 11.88 8.25
CA GLU A 240 -25.94 11.40 9.50
C GLU A 240 -25.56 9.92 9.43
N LEU A 241 -24.41 9.61 10.01
CA LEU A 241 -23.89 8.25 10.08
C LEU A 241 -24.28 7.62 11.42
N PRO A 242 -24.64 6.32 11.46
CA PRO A 242 -24.88 5.64 12.72
C PRO A 242 -23.58 5.60 13.55
N GLU A 243 -23.71 5.62 14.88
CA GLU A 243 -22.56 5.69 15.80
C GLU A 243 -21.56 4.55 15.64
N LYS A 244 -22.02 3.37 15.19
CA LYS A 244 -21.19 2.19 14.97
C LYS A 244 -21.28 1.74 13.53
N ILE A 245 -20.20 1.92 12.79
CA ILE A 245 -20.06 1.41 11.42
C ILE A 245 -18.91 0.41 11.41
N PRO A 246 -19.07 -0.75 10.75
CA PRO A 246 -17.95 -1.67 10.54
C PRO A 246 -16.81 -1.01 9.75
N GLU A 247 -15.60 -1.04 10.29
CA GLU A 247 -14.39 -0.47 9.68
C GLU A 247 -13.97 -1.18 8.36
N ASP A 248 -14.48 -2.39 8.11
CA ASP A 248 -14.07 -3.22 6.98
C ASP A 248 -14.89 -2.99 5.69
N ILE A 249 -15.71 -1.94 5.65
CA ILE A 249 -16.54 -1.59 4.49
C ILE A 249 -15.70 -0.84 3.47
N ARG A 250 -15.49 -1.47 2.32
CA ARG A 250 -14.82 -0.85 1.16
C ARG A 250 -15.81 -0.63 0.03
N ILE A 251 -15.86 0.60 -0.47
CA ILE A 251 -16.68 0.97 -1.64
C ILE A 251 -15.72 1.48 -2.71
N LYS A 252 -15.70 0.82 -3.87
CA LYS A 252 -15.00 1.34 -5.04
C LYS A 252 -15.82 2.49 -5.61
N TRP A 253 -15.38 3.71 -5.34
CA TRP A 253 -15.97 4.92 -5.89
C TRP A 253 -15.01 5.51 -6.92
N LYS A 254 -15.44 5.66 -8.17
CA LYS A 254 -14.62 6.27 -9.22
C LYS A 254 -14.97 7.75 -9.33
N GLU A 255 -14.08 8.61 -8.84
CA GLU A 255 -14.08 10.04 -9.14
C GLU A 255 -13.09 10.31 -10.29
N LYS A 256 -13.45 11.20 -11.21
CA LYS A 256 -12.49 11.73 -12.20
C LYS A 256 -11.63 12.79 -11.51
N GLY A 257 -10.30 12.62 -11.50
CA GLY A 257 -9.34 13.69 -11.18
C GLY A 257 -9.11 14.01 -9.69
N GLY A 258 -9.47 13.13 -8.75
CA GLY A 258 -9.26 13.37 -7.32
C GLY A 258 -7.79 13.23 -6.88
N TYR A 259 -7.31 14.18 -6.07
CA TYR A 259 -5.99 14.14 -5.39
C TYR A 259 -5.89 13.08 -4.29
N LEU A 260 -7.05 12.63 -3.78
CA LEU A 260 -7.20 11.76 -2.61
C LEU A 260 -7.85 10.44 -3.04
N PRO A 261 -7.05 9.42 -3.46
CA PRO A 261 -7.55 8.12 -3.87
C PRO A 261 -7.97 7.28 -2.66
N ASP A 262 -8.91 7.78 -1.87
CA ASP A 262 -9.36 7.06 -0.68
C ASP A 262 -10.48 6.09 -1.07
N PHE A 263 -10.30 4.83 -0.70
CA PHE A 263 -11.32 3.79 -0.82
C PHE A 263 -12.26 3.74 0.40
N ASP A 264 -11.96 4.52 1.43
CA ASP A 264 -12.76 4.57 2.65
C ASP A 264 -14.00 5.45 2.43
N PRO A 265 -15.20 4.86 2.48
CA PRO A 265 -16.42 5.61 2.22
C PRO A 265 -16.86 6.48 3.41
N ILE A 266 -16.36 6.23 4.63
CA ILE A 266 -16.77 6.98 5.83
C ILE A 266 -16.16 8.39 5.85
N PRO A 267 -14.82 8.57 5.79
CA PRO A 267 -14.20 9.88 5.67
C PRO A 267 -14.71 10.64 4.45
N ARG A 268 -14.96 9.95 3.33
CA ARG A 268 -15.58 10.56 2.15
C ARG A 268 -16.95 11.14 2.50
N LEU A 269 -17.87 10.36 3.05
CA LEU A 269 -19.21 10.85 3.39
C LEU A 269 -19.18 11.99 4.40
N ILE A 270 -18.28 11.93 5.40
CA ILE A 270 -18.10 13.04 6.35
C ILE A 270 -17.65 14.30 5.61
N SER A 271 -16.68 14.19 4.70
CA SER A 271 -16.20 15.32 3.90
C SER A 271 -17.32 15.92 3.04
N GLU A 272 -18.07 15.06 2.36
CA GLU A 272 -19.24 15.43 1.55
C GLU A 272 -20.29 16.18 2.37
N LYS A 273 -20.58 15.70 3.58
CA LYS A 273 -21.50 16.34 4.51
C LYS A 273 -21.03 17.74 4.91
N LEU A 274 -19.73 17.92 5.19
CA LEU A 274 -19.19 19.26 5.51
C LEU A 274 -19.36 20.23 4.33
N GLU A 275 -19.10 19.80 3.11
CA GLU A 275 -19.32 20.63 1.91
C GLU A 275 -20.80 20.99 1.75
N ILE A 276 -21.71 20.05 2.01
CA ILE A 276 -23.15 20.31 1.93
C ILE A 276 -23.58 21.28 3.05
N PHE A 277 -23.00 21.18 4.25
CA PHE A 277 -23.28 22.14 5.32
C PHE A 277 -22.88 23.56 4.91
N ASP A 278 -21.70 23.72 4.31
CA ASP A 278 -21.25 25.00 3.75
C ASP A 278 -22.16 25.51 2.62
N LEU A 279 -22.71 24.61 1.79
CA LEU A 279 -23.60 25.00 0.69
C LEU A 279 -24.98 25.47 1.14
N TYR A 280 -25.52 24.90 2.23
CA TYR A 280 -26.92 25.05 2.60
C TYR A 280 -27.17 25.78 3.92
N LEU A 281 -26.19 25.86 4.81
CA LEU A 281 -26.32 26.66 6.03
C LEU A 281 -25.94 28.10 5.73
N ASP A 282 -26.77 29.04 6.16
CA ASP A 282 -26.53 30.47 5.91
C ASP A 282 -25.84 31.17 7.09
N ASN A 283 -25.68 30.51 8.24
CA ASN A 283 -25.10 31.10 9.46
C ASN A 283 -23.60 30.73 9.61
N PRO A 284 -22.67 31.69 9.39
CA PRO A 284 -21.23 31.45 9.50
C PRO A 284 -20.80 30.92 10.89
N ASN A 285 -21.40 31.42 11.96
CA ASN A 285 -21.05 30.99 13.32
C ASN A 285 -21.45 29.53 13.57
N LYS A 286 -22.60 29.10 13.04
CA LYS A 286 -23.04 27.70 13.09
C LYS A 286 -22.07 26.81 12.31
N ILE A 287 -21.67 27.22 11.10
CA ILE A 287 -20.70 26.48 10.28
C ILE A 287 -19.36 26.35 11.01
N VAL A 288 -18.79 27.46 11.47
CA VAL A 288 -17.53 27.46 12.24
C VAL A 288 -17.64 26.57 13.48
N GLY A 289 -18.76 26.64 14.21
CA GLY A 289 -19.02 25.79 15.37
C GLY A 289 -19.00 24.30 15.03
N ILE A 290 -19.60 23.91 13.90
CA ILE A 290 -19.57 22.53 13.41
C ILE A 290 -18.16 22.10 12.99
N LEU A 291 -17.40 22.98 12.32
CA LEU A 291 -16.08 22.66 11.78
C LEU A 291 -15.03 22.41 12.87
N LYS A 292 -15.13 23.06 14.04
CA LYS A 292 -14.15 22.94 15.13
C LYS A 292 -13.77 21.50 15.47
N LYS A 293 -14.75 20.59 15.55
CA LYS A 293 -14.50 19.18 15.88
C LYS A 293 -13.81 18.37 14.76
N TYR A 294 -13.71 18.93 13.56
CA TYR A 294 -13.09 18.28 12.41
C TYR A 294 -11.68 18.82 12.08
N LEU A 295 -11.23 19.88 12.75
CA LEU A 295 -9.90 20.47 12.52
C LEU A 295 -8.76 19.59 13.03
N ASP A 296 -9.02 18.71 13.99
CA ASP A 296 -8.05 17.71 14.48
C ASP A 296 -8.46 16.28 14.09
N TYR A 297 -9.42 16.11 13.16
CA TYR A 297 -9.92 14.79 12.79
C TYR A 297 -8.78 13.88 12.25
N PRO A 298 -8.67 12.61 12.67
CA PRO A 298 -7.52 11.76 12.32
C PRO A 298 -7.32 11.58 10.81
N HIS A 299 -8.43 11.46 10.07
CA HIS A 299 -8.36 11.25 8.62
C HIS A 299 -8.09 12.57 7.87
N ASN A 300 -7.00 12.60 7.12
CA ASN A 300 -6.49 13.73 6.35
C ASN A 300 -7.54 14.42 5.45
N ARG A 301 -8.37 13.67 4.71
CA ARG A 301 -9.46 14.18 3.85
C ARG A 301 -10.45 15.05 4.63
N VAL A 302 -10.95 14.55 5.75
CA VAL A 302 -11.94 15.25 6.57
C VAL A 302 -11.31 16.53 7.14
N ARG A 303 -10.08 16.43 7.63
CA ARG A 303 -9.33 17.56 8.19
C ARG A 303 -9.08 18.64 7.13
N ALA A 304 -8.62 18.26 5.93
CA ALA A 304 -8.39 19.15 4.80
C ALA A 304 -9.68 19.82 4.32
N THR A 305 -10.76 19.06 4.17
CA THR A 305 -12.08 19.61 3.80
C THR A 305 -12.57 20.61 4.83
N ALA A 306 -12.43 20.31 6.12
CA ALA A 306 -12.81 21.24 7.18
C ALA A 306 -12.01 22.55 7.12
N CYS A 307 -10.69 22.47 6.89
CA CYS A 307 -9.84 23.65 6.72
C CYS A 307 -10.20 24.47 5.47
N LYS A 308 -10.43 23.81 4.33
CA LYS A 308 -10.87 24.46 3.08
C LYS A 308 -12.14 25.29 3.30
N ILE A 309 -13.12 24.72 4.00
CA ILE A 309 -14.38 25.41 4.28
C ILE A 309 -14.15 26.53 5.30
N LEU A 310 -13.41 26.25 6.38
CA LEU A 310 -13.12 27.23 7.41
C LEU A 310 -12.44 28.47 6.85
N ALA A 311 -11.58 28.33 5.84
CA ALA A 311 -10.86 29.44 5.22
C ALA A 311 -11.78 30.53 4.65
N LYS A 312 -13.01 30.19 4.24
CA LYS A 312 -14.02 31.15 3.78
C LYS A 312 -14.51 32.08 4.89
N TYR A 313 -14.43 31.64 6.14
CA TYR A 313 -14.98 32.34 7.31
C TYR A 313 -13.90 32.84 8.26
N ARG A 314 -12.78 32.12 8.36
CA ARG A 314 -11.64 32.36 9.27
C ARG A 314 -10.34 31.85 8.65
N LEU A 315 -9.82 32.57 7.65
CA LEU A 315 -8.61 32.20 6.92
C LEU A 315 -7.42 31.87 7.83
N GLN A 316 -7.12 32.74 8.79
CA GLN A 316 -5.96 32.56 9.68
C GLN A 316 -6.05 31.30 10.55
N ASP A 317 -7.25 30.95 11.01
CA ASP A 317 -7.48 29.71 11.77
C ASP A 317 -7.25 28.47 10.89
N ALA A 318 -7.76 28.50 9.65
CA ALA A 318 -7.54 27.42 8.68
C ALA A 318 -6.05 27.28 8.32
N LEU A 319 -5.35 28.37 8.03
CA LEU A 319 -3.92 28.36 7.71
C LEU A 319 -3.09 27.83 8.88
N ARG A 320 -3.44 28.12 10.14
CA ARG A 320 -2.75 27.55 11.30
C ARG A 320 -2.80 26.03 11.33
N VAL A 321 -3.97 25.45 11.03
CA VAL A 321 -4.14 23.99 10.97
C VAL A 321 -3.42 23.41 9.76
N LEU A 322 -3.54 24.05 8.59
CA LEU A 322 -2.87 23.61 7.36
C LEU A 322 -1.34 23.67 7.46
N LYS A 323 -0.77 24.65 8.16
CA LYS A 323 0.68 24.68 8.47
C LYS A 323 1.13 23.47 9.29
N LYS A 324 0.30 22.98 10.21
CA LYS A 324 0.58 21.75 10.96
C LYS A 324 0.50 20.52 10.04
N MET A 325 -0.57 20.43 9.23
CA MET A 325 -0.74 19.33 8.27
C MET A 325 0.39 19.27 7.24
N ALA A 326 0.91 20.42 6.82
CA ALA A 326 2.04 20.55 5.89
C ALA A 326 3.38 20.07 6.48
N LYS A 327 3.49 19.92 7.81
CA LYS A 327 4.69 19.45 8.50
C LYS A 327 4.51 18.07 9.13
N ASP A 328 3.40 17.42 8.85
CA ASP A 328 3.07 16.11 9.39
C ASP A 328 3.99 15.03 8.81
N GLU A 329 4.31 14.01 9.60
CA GLU A 329 5.15 12.88 9.18
C GLU A 329 4.50 12.07 8.06
N ASP A 330 3.17 11.94 8.08
CA ASP A 330 2.42 11.25 7.03
C ASP A 330 2.36 12.11 5.75
N ARG A 331 3.00 11.61 4.69
CA ARG A 331 2.97 12.21 3.35
C ARG A 331 1.54 12.48 2.86
N TRP A 332 0.57 11.65 3.21
CA TRP A 332 -0.82 11.84 2.76
C TRP A 332 -1.50 13.00 3.48
N MET A 333 -1.12 13.28 4.73
CA MET A 333 -1.55 14.47 5.45
C MET A 333 -1.00 15.74 4.76
N ARG A 334 0.29 15.73 4.40
CA ARG A 334 0.93 16.83 3.65
C ARG A 334 0.29 17.06 2.27
N ILE A 335 0.02 15.99 1.51
CA ILE A 335 -0.70 16.09 0.22
C ILE A 335 -2.12 16.64 0.40
N SER A 336 -2.82 16.24 1.48
CA SER A 336 -4.15 16.77 1.77
C SER A 336 -4.11 18.26 2.13
N ALA A 337 -3.03 18.71 2.80
CA ALA A 337 -2.79 20.13 3.04
C ALA A 337 -2.61 20.88 1.71
N ILE A 338 -1.78 20.37 0.79
CA ILE A 338 -1.60 20.94 -0.56
C ILE A 338 -2.94 21.08 -1.28
N TRP A 339 -3.76 20.02 -1.27
CA TRP A 339 -5.08 20.06 -1.90
C TRP A 339 -5.97 21.16 -1.29
N ALA A 340 -6.04 21.27 0.03
CA ALA A 340 -6.82 22.31 0.68
C ALA A 340 -6.29 23.71 0.35
N LEU A 341 -4.97 23.90 0.40
CA LEU A 341 -4.28 25.13 0.01
C LEU A 341 -4.61 25.53 -1.43
N GLU A 342 -4.48 24.63 -2.40
CA GLU A 342 -4.84 24.86 -3.81
C GLU A 342 -6.29 25.33 -3.97
N ASN A 343 -7.22 24.78 -3.17
CA ASN A 343 -8.63 25.16 -3.22
C ASN A 343 -8.94 26.50 -2.52
N ILE A 344 -8.09 26.93 -1.57
CA ILE A 344 -8.24 28.21 -0.87
C ILE A 344 -7.68 29.33 -1.75
N GLY A 345 -6.49 29.13 -2.31
CA GLY A 345 -5.79 30.12 -3.13
C GLY A 345 -5.35 31.38 -2.36
N GLY A 346 -4.85 32.37 -3.10
CA GLY A 346 -4.37 33.64 -2.57
C GLY A 346 -2.90 33.65 -2.13
N LYS A 347 -2.33 34.85 -2.04
CA LYS A 347 -0.89 35.07 -1.81
C LYS A 347 -0.35 34.43 -0.54
N GLU A 348 -1.11 34.45 0.56
CA GLU A 348 -0.69 33.84 1.82
C GLU A 348 -0.52 32.32 1.72
N VAL A 349 -1.27 31.67 0.83
CA VAL A 349 -1.20 30.23 0.59
C VAL A 349 0.00 29.85 -0.26
N GLU A 350 0.39 30.70 -1.22
CA GLU A 350 1.55 30.45 -2.08
C GLU A 350 2.83 30.22 -1.28
N ALA A 351 3.04 30.98 -0.19
CA ALA A 351 4.21 30.82 0.66
C ALA A 351 4.33 29.40 1.23
N LEU A 352 3.24 28.82 1.72
CA LEU A 352 3.23 27.44 2.24
C LEU A 352 3.47 26.42 1.13
N LEU A 353 2.93 26.67 -0.07
CA LEU A 353 3.14 25.78 -1.20
C LEU A 353 4.59 25.84 -1.73
N GLU A 354 5.25 27.00 -1.70
CA GLU A 354 6.67 27.13 -2.03
C GLU A 354 7.57 26.42 -1.00
N GLU A 355 7.19 26.42 0.28
CA GLU A 355 7.86 25.57 1.28
C GLU A 355 7.73 24.08 0.91
N LEU A 356 6.50 23.62 0.61
CA LEU A 356 6.20 22.22 0.26
C LEU A 356 6.79 21.76 -1.08
N LYS A 357 7.16 22.68 -1.97
CA LYS A 357 7.89 22.37 -3.20
C LYS A 357 9.29 21.79 -2.93
N ASN A 358 9.85 22.07 -1.76
CA ASN A 358 11.14 21.52 -1.33
C ASN A 358 10.98 20.31 -0.39
N ASP A 359 9.78 19.73 -0.29
CA ASP A 359 9.52 18.55 0.55
C ASP A 359 10.40 17.34 0.13
N PRO A 360 10.96 16.58 1.08
CA PRO A 360 11.75 15.39 0.77
C PRO A 360 10.94 14.26 0.09
N ASP A 361 9.61 14.24 0.26
CA ASP A 361 8.74 13.35 -0.47
C ASP A 361 8.43 13.91 -1.86
N TYR A 362 8.95 13.24 -2.89
CA TYR A 362 8.73 13.60 -4.30
C TYR A 362 7.27 13.89 -4.65
N LEU A 363 6.32 13.05 -4.20
CA LEU A 363 4.92 13.24 -4.54
C LEU A 363 4.36 14.50 -3.90
N VAL A 364 4.78 14.81 -2.67
CA VAL A 364 4.43 16.07 -2.00
C VAL A 364 4.99 17.25 -2.79
N SER A 365 6.29 17.21 -3.16
CA SER A 365 6.93 18.29 -3.92
C SER A 365 6.29 18.52 -5.30
N GLU A 366 5.98 17.43 -6.02
CA GLU A 366 5.36 17.45 -7.35
C GLU A 366 3.95 18.04 -7.26
N LYS A 367 3.17 17.61 -6.26
CA LYS A 367 1.81 18.13 -6.03
C LYS A 367 1.83 19.61 -5.64
N ALA A 368 2.80 20.05 -4.86
CA ALA A 368 2.96 21.45 -4.50
C ALA A 368 3.32 22.30 -5.72
N GLU A 369 4.23 21.83 -6.58
CA GLU A 369 4.59 22.50 -7.83
C GLU A 369 3.39 22.57 -8.80
N GLU A 370 2.63 21.49 -8.95
CA GLU A 370 1.39 21.46 -9.74
C GLU A 370 0.35 22.46 -9.21
N ALA A 371 0.16 22.52 -7.89
CA ALA A 371 -0.77 23.45 -7.25
C ALA A 371 -0.36 24.91 -7.49
N LEU A 372 0.92 25.24 -7.30
CA LEU A 372 1.46 26.58 -7.59
C LEU A 372 1.26 26.98 -9.06
N LYS A 373 1.55 26.07 -10.00
CA LYS A 373 1.34 26.33 -11.43
C LYS A 373 -0.12 26.63 -11.75
N ARG A 374 -1.07 25.96 -11.10
CA ARG A 374 -2.51 26.19 -11.31
C ARG A 374 -2.97 27.50 -10.68
N LEU A 375 -2.52 27.82 -9.47
CA LEU A 375 -2.84 29.10 -8.83
C LEU A 375 -2.37 30.26 -9.70
N ARG A 376 -1.11 30.25 -10.13
CA ARG A 376 -0.51 31.30 -10.98
C ARG A 376 -1.09 31.40 -12.39
N LYS A 377 -1.72 30.34 -12.89
CA LYS A 377 -2.41 30.35 -14.19
C LYS A 377 -3.81 30.95 -14.11
N ASN A 378 -4.41 30.92 -12.92
CA ASN A 378 -5.77 31.38 -12.67
C ASN A 378 -5.83 32.82 -12.10
N GLU A 379 -4.68 33.42 -11.81
CA GLU A 379 -4.51 34.88 -11.61
C GLU A 379 -4.39 35.58 -12.97
#